data_AF-A0A166WJY3-F1
#
_entry.id   AF-A0A166WJY3-F1
#
_cell.length_a   1.000
_cell.length_b   1.000
_cell.length_c   1.000
_cell.angle_alpha   90.00
_cell.angle_beta   90.00
_cell.angle_gamma   90.00
#
_symmetry.space_group_name_H-M   'P 1'
#
loop_
_entity.id
_entity.type
_entity.pdbx_description
1 polymer ?
#
loop_
_entity_poly.entity_id
_entity_poly.type
_entity_poly.pdbx_seq_one_letter_code
_entity_poly.pdbx_strand_id
1 'polypeptide(L)'
;MYSVPRAPFDSHSPAFTGQGLTSHEPIILTDVSPAQFDHFLSILHPTEYGVYSATTVEDWTSILHLSDKWGFHSIRTLAIKHLAPIVIDIDKIVLGRRYGMSEWLEEAYRAVCMRKESLTRDEGRRIGIDDAVEINAIRQ
;
A
#
# COMPACT_ATOMS: atom_id res chain seq x y z
N MET A 1 -9.97 16.17 -14.92
CA MET A 1 -8.99 17.11 -14.36
C MET A 1 -9.36 17.33 -12.91
N TYR A 2 -8.44 17.12 -11.98
CA TYR A 2 -8.69 17.29 -10.55
C TYR A 2 -8.27 18.70 -10.11
N SER A 3 -9.06 19.33 -9.25
CA SER A 3 -8.71 20.58 -8.58
C SER A 3 -8.83 20.35 -7.09
N VAL A 4 -7.70 20.31 -6.38
CA VAL A 4 -7.61 19.95 -4.97
C VAL A 4 -6.85 21.02 -4.19
N PRO A 5 -7.17 21.24 -2.90
CA PRO A 5 -6.39 22.14 -2.05
C PRO A 5 -4.91 21.77 -2.04
N ARG A 6 -4.03 22.77 -2.20
CA ARG A 6 -2.58 22.57 -2.26
C ARG A 6 -1.96 22.23 -0.90
N ALA A 7 -2.54 22.75 0.18
CA ALA A 7 -1.95 22.72 1.51
C ALA A 7 -1.57 21.30 2.00
N PRO A 8 -2.41 20.24 1.84
CA PRO A 8 -2.03 18.90 2.27
C PRO A 8 -0.85 18.32 1.48
N PHE A 9 -0.78 18.58 0.17
CA PHE A 9 0.29 18.10 -0.70
C PHE A 9 1.61 18.80 -0.41
N ASP A 10 1.61 20.12 -0.24
CA ASP A 10 2.84 20.84 0.15
C ASP A 10 3.34 20.44 1.53
N SER A 11 2.42 20.27 2.49
CA SER A 11 2.77 20.10 3.91
C SER A 11 3.17 18.67 4.27
N HIS A 12 2.59 17.68 3.60
CA HIS A 12 2.74 16.27 3.98
C HIS A 12 3.45 15.42 2.92
N SER A 13 3.79 15.99 1.77
CA SER A 13 4.47 15.25 0.70
C SER A 13 5.67 15.99 0.13
N PRO A 14 6.89 15.45 0.30
CA PRO A 14 8.07 16.00 -0.34
C PRO A 14 8.01 15.88 -1.88
N ALA A 15 7.20 14.95 -2.41
CA ALA A 15 7.04 14.76 -3.85
C ALA A 15 6.32 15.93 -4.53
N PHE A 16 5.60 16.77 -3.77
CA PHE A 16 4.83 17.89 -4.29
C PHE A 16 5.33 19.26 -3.79
N THR A 17 6.16 19.30 -2.74
CA THR A 17 6.72 20.56 -2.22
C THR A 17 7.50 21.31 -3.30
N GLY A 18 7.17 22.60 -3.49
CA GLY A 18 7.85 23.47 -4.45
C GLY A 18 7.51 23.21 -5.92
N GLN A 19 6.60 22.26 -6.21
CA GLN A 19 6.13 22.03 -7.57
C GLN A 19 4.97 22.99 -7.92
N GLY A 20 4.91 23.39 -9.19
CA GLY A 20 3.82 24.17 -9.75
C GLY A 20 2.54 23.33 -9.76
N LEU A 21 1.62 23.64 -8.85
CA LEU A 21 0.28 23.06 -8.76
C LEU A 21 -0.74 24.14 -9.12
N THR A 22 -0.52 24.84 -10.24
CA THR A 22 -1.46 25.87 -10.70
C THR A 22 -2.34 25.31 -11.82
N SER A 23 -3.49 25.94 -12.06
CA SER A 23 -4.35 25.57 -13.19
C SER A 23 -3.66 25.65 -14.55
N HIS A 24 -2.59 26.45 -14.65
CA HIS A 24 -1.82 26.67 -15.88
C HIS A 24 -0.60 25.76 -15.99
N GLU A 25 -0.13 25.20 -14.87
CA GLU A 25 0.96 24.24 -14.79
C GLU A 25 0.51 23.06 -13.92
N PRO A 26 -0.28 22.13 -14.48
CA PRO A 26 -0.75 20.97 -13.73
C PRO A 26 0.34 19.91 -13.61
N ILE A 27 0.33 19.16 -12.51
CA ILE A 27 1.16 17.96 -12.37
C ILE A 27 0.49 16.79 -13.09
N ILE A 28 1.27 16.12 -13.94
CA ILE A 28 0.84 14.91 -14.63
C ILE A 28 1.19 13.71 -13.75
N LEU A 29 0.17 13.02 -13.26
CA LEU A 29 0.34 11.78 -12.50
C LEU A 29 0.49 10.62 -13.49
N THR A 30 1.70 10.08 -13.62
CA THR A 30 1.96 8.87 -14.41
C THR A 30 1.74 7.62 -13.55
N ASP A 31 1.23 6.56 -14.19
CA ASP A 31 1.01 5.25 -13.56
C ASP A 31 0.05 5.30 -12.35
N VAL A 32 -0.91 6.22 -12.39
CA VAL A 32 -1.98 6.34 -11.38
C VAL A 32 -3.32 6.39 -12.11
N SER A 33 -4.19 5.43 -11.82
CA SER A 33 -5.55 5.47 -12.37
C SER A 33 -6.41 6.50 -11.62
N PRO A 34 -7.45 7.05 -12.27
CA PRO A 34 -8.39 7.97 -11.60
C PRO A 34 -8.97 7.37 -10.32
N ALA A 35 -9.39 6.09 -10.35
CA ALA A 35 -9.95 5.42 -9.18
C ALA A 35 -8.95 5.30 -8.02
N GLN A 36 -7.68 5.00 -8.31
CA GLN A 36 -6.63 4.96 -7.29
C GLN A 36 -6.44 6.32 -6.62
N PHE A 37 -6.48 7.39 -7.42
CA PHE A 37 -6.36 8.75 -6.92
C PHE A 37 -7.61 9.18 -6.14
N ASP A 38 -8.81 8.79 -6.57
CA ASP A 38 -10.06 9.07 -5.86
C ASP A 38 -10.04 8.45 -4.45
N HIS A 39 -9.58 7.20 -4.32
CA HIS A 39 -9.40 6.57 -3.01
C HIS A 39 -8.42 7.35 -2.13
N PHE A 40 -7.30 7.80 -2.69
CA PHE A 40 -6.33 8.58 -1.94
C PHE A 40 -6.89 9.95 -1.50
N LEU A 41 -7.60 10.65 -2.40
CA LEU A 41 -8.25 11.92 -2.10
C LEU A 41 -9.34 11.77 -1.04
N SER A 42 -10.05 10.63 -1.00
CA SER A 42 -11.05 10.37 0.04
C SER A 42 -10.46 10.34 1.46
N ILE A 43 -9.16 10.03 1.60
CA ILE A 43 -8.46 10.08 2.89
C ILE A 43 -8.06 11.51 3.24
N LEU A 44 -7.61 12.30 2.26
CA LEU A 44 -7.22 13.69 2.45
C LEU A 44 -8.40 14.63 2.66
N HIS A 45 -9.53 14.30 2.04
CA HIS A 45 -10.75 15.09 2.03
C HIS A 45 -11.95 14.20 2.37
N PRO A 46 -12.03 13.71 3.62
CA PRO A 46 -13.13 12.84 4.02
C PRO A 46 -14.43 13.64 4.09
N THR A 47 -15.51 13.05 3.56
CA THR A 47 -16.87 13.59 3.75
C THR A 47 -17.30 13.50 5.21
N GLU A 48 -16.88 12.46 5.91
CA GLU A 48 -17.11 12.22 7.33
C GLU A 48 -15.85 11.64 7.98
N TYR A 49 -15.40 12.24 9.09
CA TYR A 49 -14.17 11.82 9.74
C TYR A 49 -14.29 10.41 10.33
N GLY A 50 -13.31 9.57 10.02
CA GLY A 50 -13.26 8.18 10.48
C GLY A 50 -14.10 7.20 9.63
N VAL A 51 -14.86 7.69 8.66
CA VAL A 51 -15.55 6.87 7.67
C VAL A 51 -14.74 6.87 6.37
N TYR A 52 -14.38 5.69 5.89
CA TYR A 52 -13.57 5.52 4.68
C TYR A 52 -14.37 4.81 3.60
N SER A 53 -14.24 5.27 2.35
CA SER A 53 -14.83 4.60 1.20
C SER A 53 -14.05 3.35 0.77
N ALA A 54 -12.77 3.27 1.14
CA ALA A 54 -11.92 2.10 0.91
C ALA A 54 -12.35 0.95 1.83
N THR A 55 -12.68 -0.20 1.24
CA THR A 55 -13.20 -1.37 1.96
C THR A 55 -12.48 -2.66 1.60
N THR A 56 -11.78 -2.69 0.46
CA THR A 56 -11.12 -3.90 -0.04
C THR A 56 -9.60 -3.87 0.17
N VAL A 57 -8.96 -5.03 0.05
CA VAL A 57 -7.50 -5.14 0.03
C VAL A 57 -6.91 -4.32 -1.13
N GLU A 58 -7.58 -4.30 -2.28
CA GLU A 58 -7.15 -3.55 -3.46
C GLU A 58 -7.18 -2.03 -3.20
N ASP A 59 -8.28 -1.52 -2.61
CA ASP A 59 -8.44 -0.09 -2.30
C ASP A 59 -7.31 0.39 -1.36
N TRP A 60 -7.12 -0.34 -0.26
CA TRP A 60 -6.11 0.03 0.74
C TRP A 60 -4.68 -0.20 0.24
N THR A 61 -4.45 -1.18 -0.64
CA THR A 61 -3.16 -1.37 -1.30
C THR A 61 -2.85 -0.22 -2.26
N SER A 62 -3.85 0.30 -2.96
CA SER A 62 -3.72 1.50 -3.79
C SER A 62 -3.35 2.73 -2.95
N ILE A 63 -4.05 2.95 -1.83
CA ILE A 63 -3.75 4.05 -0.90
C ILE A 63 -2.32 3.90 -0.34
N LEU A 64 -1.93 2.68 0.05
CA LEU A 64 -0.56 2.38 0.49
C LEU A 64 0.46 2.72 -0.61
N HIS A 65 0.20 2.31 -1.84
CA HIS A 65 1.10 2.58 -2.96
C HIS A 65 1.32 4.08 -3.18
N LEU A 66 0.24 4.86 -3.23
CA LEU A 66 0.32 6.30 -3.48
C LEU A 66 0.91 7.06 -2.29
N SER A 67 0.55 6.69 -1.06
CA SER A 67 1.13 7.29 0.15
C SER A 67 2.62 7.05 0.27
N ASP A 68 3.10 5.86 -0.12
CA ASP A 68 4.52 5.55 -0.19
C ASP A 68 5.22 6.34 -1.31
N LYS A 69 4.70 6.25 -2.53
CA LYS A 69 5.25 6.94 -3.72
C LYS A 69 5.38 8.45 -3.51
N TRP A 70 4.43 9.05 -2.80
CA TRP A 70 4.41 10.48 -2.54
C TRP A 70 4.90 10.87 -1.13
N GLY A 71 5.32 9.93 -0.30
CA GLY A 71 5.88 10.24 1.02
C GLY A 71 4.87 10.78 2.06
N PHE A 72 3.58 10.45 1.92
CA PHE A 72 2.57 10.72 2.95
C PHE A 72 2.64 9.68 4.07
N HIS A 73 3.58 9.85 4.99
CA HIS A 73 3.88 8.89 6.05
C HIS A 73 2.68 8.53 6.94
N SER A 74 1.84 9.51 7.32
CA SER A 74 0.66 9.26 8.14
C SER A 74 -0.40 8.41 7.42
N ILE A 75 -0.63 8.67 6.14
CA ILE A 75 -1.56 7.91 5.29
C ILE A 75 -1.02 6.51 5.03
N ARG A 76 0.30 6.38 4.83
CA ARG A 76 0.97 5.08 4.72
C ARG A 76 0.70 4.23 5.97
N THR A 77 0.92 4.78 7.16
CA THR A 77 0.64 4.09 8.43
C THR A 77 -0.84 3.72 8.57
N LEU A 78 -1.76 4.61 8.15
CA LEU A 78 -3.19 4.33 8.15
C LEU A 78 -3.54 3.14 7.23
N ALA A 79 -3.03 3.13 6.00
CA ALA A 79 -3.28 2.06 5.05
C ALA A 79 -2.76 0.71 5.56
N ILE A 80 -1.56 0.67 6.16
CA ILE A 80 -1.00 -0.53 6.79
C ILE A 80 -1.94 -1.03 7.89
N LYS A 81 -2.41 -0.14 8.77
CA LYS A 81 -3.33 -0.49 9.85
C LYS A 81 -4.63 -1.11 9.35
N HIS A 82 -5.19 -0.58 8.27
CA HIS A 82 -6.45 -1.10 7.70
C HIS A 82 -6.25 -2.38 6.86
N LEU A 83 -5.09 -2.58 6.24
CA LEU A 83 -4.77 -3.81 5.54
C LEU A 83 -4.50 -4.98 6.49
N ALA A 84 -3.78 -4.74 7.59
CA ALA A 84 -3.32 -5.78 8.52
C ALA A 84 -4.38 -6.83 8.91
N PRO A 85 -5.65 -6.48 9.22
CA PRO A 85 -6.67 -7.46 9.57
C PRO A 85 -7.31 -8.21 8.39
N ILE A 86 -7.18 -7.73 7.16
CA ILE A 86 -7.90 -8.27 5.98
C ILE A 86 -6.99 -8.93 4.94
N VAL A 87 -5.68 -8.67 5.00
CA VAL A 87 -4.71 -9.19 4.05
C VAL A 87 -4.28 -10.62 4.44
N ILE A 88 -4.18 -11.50 3.44
CA ILE A 88 -3.71 -12.88 3.65
C ILE A 88 -2.18 -12.94 3.75
N ASP A 89 -1.64 -13.97 4.39
CA ASP A 89 -0.19 -14.07 4.68
C ASP A 89 0.69 -14.00 3.42
N ILE A 90 0.25 -14.58 2.31
CA ILE A 90 0.97 -14.51 1.04
C ILE A 90 1.07 -13.07 0.53
N ASP A 91 -0.01 -12.30 0.64
CA ASP A 91 -0.01 -10.88 0.28
C ASP A 91 0.77 -10.04 1.28
N LYS A 92 0.81 -10.41 2.56
CA LYS A 92 1.69 -9.78 3.55
C LYS A 92 3.15 -9.90 3.15
N ILE A 93 3.58 -11.05 2.60
CA ILE A 93 4.96 -11.22 2.10
C ILE A 93 5.21 -10.29 0.92
N VAL A 94 4.32 -10.31 -0.08
CA VAL A 94 4.47 -9.48 -1.30
C VAL A 94 4.52 -8.00 -0.95
N LEU A 95 3.57 -7.51 -0.15
CA LEU A 95 3.49 -6.12 0.27
C LEU A 95 4.65 -5.77 1.21
N GLY A 96 5.00 -6.66 2.14
CA GLY A 96 6.09 -6.50 3.08
C GLY A 96 7.44 -6.32 2.39
N ARG A 97 7.72 -7.12 1.35
CA ARG A 97 8.93 -6.96 0.53
C ARG A 97 8.90 -5.67 -0.27
N ARG A 98 7.79 -5.40 -0.97
CA ARG A 98 7.65 -4.20 -1.83
C ARG A 98 7.82 -2.90 -1.04
N TYR A 99 7.27 -2.84 0.16
CA TYR A 99 7.21 -1.61 0.96
C TYR A 99 8.13 -1.61 2.17
N GLY A 100 8.99 -2.62 2.35
CA GLY A 100 9.93 -2.70 3.48
C GLY A 100 9.26 -2.83 4.86
N MET A 101 8.16 -3.59 4.96
CA MET A 101 7.44 -3.81 6.22
C MET A 101 7.92 -5.11 6.88
N SER A 102 9.06 -5.04 7.58
CA SER A 102 9.72 -6.23 8.16
C SER A 102 8.84 -7.03 9.14
N GLU A 103 8.01 -6.35 9.93
CA GLU A 103 7.10 -7.01 10.88
C GLU A 103 6.09 -7.92 10.16
N TRP A 104 5.57 -7.48 9.01
CA TRP A 104 4.67 -8.30 8.19
C TRP A 104 5.37 -9.52 7.60
N LEU A 105 6.64 -9.38 7.24
CA LEU A 105 7.43 -10.51 6.76
C LEU A 105 7.57 -11.56 7.86
N GLU A 106 7.97 -11.18 9.07
CA GLU A 106 8.11 -12.13 10.17
C GLU A 106 6.79 -12.84 10.49
N GLU A 107 5.70 -12.08 10.64
CA GLU A 107 4.38 -12.63 10.92
C GLU A 107 3.92 -13.61 9.85
N ALA A 108 4.04 -13.21 8.58
CA ALA A 108 3.58 -14.01 7.46
C ALA A 108 4.43 -15.25 7.24
N TYR A 109 5.75 -15.15 7.38
CA TYR A 109 6.65 -16.29 7.34
C TYR A 109 6.29 -17.32 8.40
N ARG A 110 6.08 -16.87 9.64
CA ARG A 110 5.64 -17.72 10.74
C ARG A 110 4.31 -18.40 10.41
N ALA A 111 3.31 -17.65 9.96
CA ALA A 111 2.00 -18.19 9.63
C ALA A 111 2.07 -19.23 8.50
N VAL A 112 2.80 -18.92 7.42
CA VAL A 112 2.97 -19.81 6.27
C VAL A 112 3.80 -21.05 6.61
N CYS A 113 4.80 -20.95 7.48
CA CYS A 113 5.58 -22.10 7.91
C CYS A 113 4.78 -23.04 8.83
N MET A 114 3.93 -22.48 9.70
CA MET A 114 3.14 -23.25 10.68
C MET A 114 1.90 -23.93 10.07
N ARG A 115 1.42 -23.49 8.90
CA ARG A 115 0.25 -24.11 8.26
C ARG A 115 0.56 -25.52 7.72
N LYS A 116 -0.42 -26.42 7.70
CA LYS A 116 -0.21 -27.82 7.28
C LYS A 116 0.10 -27.93 5.78
N GLU A 117 -0.51 -27.09 4.97
CA GLU A 117 -0.41 -27.09 3.52
C GLU A 117 0.91 -26.46 3.05
N SER A 118 1.58 -27.12 2.12
CA SER A 118 2.74 -26.54 1.43
C SER A 118 2.35 -25.30 0.60
N LEU A 119 3.34 -24.52 0.17
CA LEU A 119 3.12 -23.47 -0.83
C LEU A 119 2.53 -24.08 -2.10
N THR A 120 1.43 -23.50 -2.58
CA THR A 120 0.93 -23.79 -3.92
C THR A 120 1.86 -23.15 -4.95
N ARG A 121 1.78 -23.63 -6.20
CA ARG A 121 2.53 -23.02 -7.31
C ARG A 121 2.15 -21.56 -7.53
N ASP A 122 0.91 -21.18 -7.23
CA ASP A 122 0.45 -19.79 -7.39
C ASP A 122 1.06 -18.87 -6.34
N GLU A 123 0.99 -19.27 -5.08
CA GLU A 123 1.63 -18.55 -3.98
C GLU A 123 3.14 -18.41 -4.20
N GLY A 124 3.81 -19.50 -4.60
CA GLY A 124 5.25 -19.48 -4.92
C GLY A 124 5.60 -18.52 -6.06
N ARG A 125 4.74 -18.39 -7.08
CA ARG A 125 4.94 -17.38 -8.14
C ARG A 125 4.76 -15.94 -7.64
N ARG A 126 3.82 -15.72 -6.71
CA ARG A 126 3.51 -14.40 -6.18
C ARG A 126 4.61 -13.87 -5.26
N ILE A 127 5.12 -14.70 -4.36
CA ILE A 127 6.19 -14.31 -3.43
C ILE A 127 7.58 -14.35 -4.08
N GLY A 128 7.76 -15.14 -5.14
CA GLY A 128 9.04 -15.29 -5.82
C GLY A 128 9.91 -16.40 -5.24
N ILE A 129 11.01 -16.70 -5.93
CA ILE A 129 11.81 -17.89 -5.64
C ILE A 129 12.57 -17.78 -4.32
N ASP A 130 13.09 -16.61 -3.98
CA ASP A 130 13.88 -16.40 -2.77
C ASP A 130 13.03 -16.63 -1.51
N ASP A 131 11.86 -15.98 -1.44
CA ASP A 131 10.92 -16.17 -0.33
C ASP A 131 10.40 -17.62 -0.26
N ALA A 132 10.14 -18.26 -1.41
CA ALA A 132 9.70 -19.65 -1.44
C ALA A 132 10.77 -20.64 -0.92
N VAL A 133 12.04 -20.40 -1.24
CA VAL A 133 13.17 -21.20 -0.75
C VAL A 133 13.35 -21.02 0.75
N GLU A 134 13.27 -19.78 1.24
CA GLU A 134 13.43 -19.46 2.67
C GLU A 134 12.31 -20.11 3.51
N ILE A 135 11.05 -20.00 3.07
CA ILE A 135 9.91 -20.68 3.72
C ILE A 135 10.10 -22.20 3.74
N ASN A 136 10.55 -22.79 2.63
CA ASN A 136 10.77 -24.23 2.57
C ASN A 136 11.91 -24.68 3.50
N ALA A 137 12.96 -23.87 3.65
CA ALA A 137 14.06 -24.17 4.57
C ALA A 137 13.62 -24.13 6.04
N ILE A 138 12.71 -23.22 6.41
CA ILE A 138 12.19 -23.08 7.79
C ILE A 138 11.28 -24.25 8.18
N ARG A 139 10.55 -24.85 7.22
CA ARG A 139 9.59 -25.94 7.48
C ARG A 139 10.24 -27.31 7.71
N GLN A 140 11.55 -27.45 7.51
CA GLN A 140 12.30 -28.69 7.71
C GLN A 140 12.64 -28.91 9.19
#